data_AF-A0A1R3V6J5-F1
#
_entry.id   AF-A0A1R3V6J5-F1
#
_cell.length_a   1.000
_cell.length_b   1.000
_cell.length_c   1.000
_cell.angle_alpha   90.00
_cell.angle_beta   90.00
_cell.angle_gamma   90.00
#
_symmetry.space_group_name_H-M   'P 1'
#
loop_
_entity.id
_entity.type
_entity.pdbx_description
1 polymer ?
#
loop_
_entity_poly.entity_id
_entity_poly.type
_entity_poly.pdbx_seq_one_letter_code
_entity_poly.pdbx_strand_id
1 'polypeptide(L)'
;MNSRPRSLWIRSLATRVLLSVGLGGSIATATAQDQSADVGIVGDQVRSQGFPCDNPSSAERIEAESAPNHTVYLLKCEGVTYRVVLIPDQAAQVTEAK
;
A
#
# COMPACT_ATOMS: atom_id res chain seq x y z
N MET A 1 6.14 49.51 17.98
CA MET A 1 6.61 49.55 16.56
C MET A 1 7.05 48.14 16.19
N ASN A 2 6.69 47.47 15.10
CA ASN A 2 6.05 47.84 13.84
C ASN A 2 5.49 46.52 13.27
N SER A 3 4.17 46.35 13.17
CA SER A 3 3.37 46.56 11.95
C SER A 3 3.62 45.49 10.87
N ARG A 4 2.72 44.49 10.83
CA ARG A 4 2.61 43.50 9.73
C ARG A 4 2.37 44.23 8.40
N PRO A 5 3.08 43.90 7.30
CA PRO A 5 2.91 44.60 6.04
C PRO A 5 1.52 44.33 5.45
N ARG A 6 0.81 45.43 5.21
CA ARG A 6 -0.51 45.52 4.58
C ARG A 6 -0.39 45.06 3.13
N SER A 7 -1.16 44.04 2.79
CA SER A 7 -2.15 44.08 1.70
C SER A 7 -1.87 45.15 0.63
N LEU A 8 -1.17 44.78 -0.42
CA LEU A 8 -1.13 45.50 -1.69
C LEU A 8 -1.02 44.47 -2.80
N TRP A 9 -2.13 43.87 -3.21
CA TRP A 9 -2.23 43.17 -4.50
C TRP A 9 -3.70 43.07 -4.95
N ILE A 10 -4.40 44.21 -4.91
CA ILE A 10 -5.63 44.37 -5.68
C ILE A 10 -5.23 45.08 -6.97
N ARG A 11 -5.05 44.30 -8.03
CA ARG A 11 -5.18 44.79 -9.41
C ARG A 11 -5.99 43.79 -10.23
N SER A 12 -7.21 44.23 -10.50
CA SER A 12 -7.89 44.10 -11.79
C SER A 12 -8.43 42.72 -12.19
N LEU A 13 -9.71 42.54 -11.86
CA LEU A 13 -10.82 42.17 -12.74
C LEU A 13 -10.43 41.77 -14.19
N ALA A 14 -10.43 40.46 -14.45
CA ALA A 14 -10.77 39.94 -15.76
C ALA A 14 -11.56 38.64 -15.56
N THR A 15 -12.88 38.79 -15.59
CA THR A 15 -13.87 37.72 -15.62
C THR A 15 -13.54 36.73 -16.75
N ARG A 16 -13.11 35.51 -16.40
CA ARG A 16 -13.34 34.35 -17.26
C ARG A 16 -14.15 33.34 -16.48
N VAL A 17 -15.46 33.40 -16.70
CA VAL A 17 -16.36 32.27 -16.50
C VAL A 17 -15.85 31.16 -17.41
N LEU A 18 -15.21 30.15 -16.83
CA LEU A 18 -14.84 28.92 -17.51
C LEU A 18 -15.64 27.78 -16.90
N LEU A 19 -16.74 27.51 -17.59
CA LEU A 19 -17.31 26.18 -17.89
C LEU A 19 -17.15 25.11 -16.80
N SER A 20 -18.24 24.89 -16.08
CA SER A 20 -18.51 23.70 -15.28
C SER A 20 -18.42 22.43 -16.13
N VAL A 21 -17.42 21.60 -15.85
CA VAL A 21 -17.44 20.17 -16.18
C VAL A 21 -17.37 19.42 -14.86
N GLY A 22 -18.48 18.80 -14.47
CA GLY A 22 -18.55 17.93 -13.32
C GLY A 22 -17.72 16.68 -13.57
N LEU A 23 -16.54 16.60 -12.96
CA LEU A 23 -15.84 15.33 -12.77
C LEU A 23 -16.22 14.80 -11.38
N GLY A 24 -17.38 14.13 -11.33
CA GLY A 24 -17.68 13.17 -10.26
C GLY A 24 -16.81 11.94 -10.46
N GLY A 25 -15.52 12.03 -10.11
CA GLY A 25 -14.63 10.88 -10.07
C GLY A 25 -14.98 10.04 -8.84
N SER A 26 -15.68 8.93 -9.04
CA SER A 26 -15.80 7.90 -8.01
C SER A 26 -14.40 7.41 -7.66
N ILE A 27 -13.91 7.73 -6.46
CA ILE A 27 -12.69 7.17 -5.92
C ILE A 27 -13.02 5.72 -5.59
N ALA A 28 -12.69 4.79 -6.50
CA ALA A 28 -12.83 3.37 -6.26
C ALA A 28 -11.84 2.98 -5.15
N THR A 29 -12.31 2.80 -3.92
CA THR A 29 -11.51 2.23 -2.83
C THR A 29 -11.37 0.73 -3.09
N ALA A 30 -10.34 0.34 -3.84
CA ALA A 30 -9.91 -1.04 -4.00
C ALA A 30 -9.10 -1.46 -2.77
N THR A 31 -9.72 -2.03 -1.74
CA THR A 31 -9.01 -2.48 -0.52
C THR A 31 -9.37 -3.89 -0.05
N ALA A 32 -10.34 -4.56 -0.67
CA ALA A 32 -10.82 -5.87 -0.24
C ALA A 32 -10.33 -7.05 -1.11
N GLN A 33 -10.12 -6.83 -2.41
CA GLN A 33 -9.78 -7.93 -3.34
C GLN A 33 -8.28 -8.25 -3.37
N ASP A 34 -7.44 -7.30 -2.96
CA ASP A 34 -5.97 -7.42 -2.97
C ASP A 34 -5.49 -8.44 -1.93
N GLN A 35 -6.03 -8.34 -0.70
CA GLN A 35 -5.62 -9.20 0.41
C GLN A 35 -5.87 -10.69 0.14
N SER A 36 -7.01 -11.05 -0.48
CA SER A 36 -7.32 -12.46 -0.74
C SER A 36 -6.43 -13.07 -1.82
N ALA A 37 -6.03 -12.29 -2.83
CA ALA A 37 -5.07 -12.74 -3.84
C ALA A 37 -3.67 -12.89 -3.23
N ASP A 38 -3.26 -11.95 -2.39
CA ASP A 38 -1.96 -11.96 -1.71
C ASP A 38 -1.81 -13.16 -0.77
N VAL A 39 -2.86 -13.56 -0.04
CA VAL A 39 -2.86 -14.75 0.84
C VAL A 39 -2.41 -16.00 0.08
N GLY A 40 -2.99 -16.23 -1.11
CA GLY A 40 -2.65 -17.38 -1.94
C GLY A 40 -1.22 -17.29 -2.47
N ILE A 41 -0.87 -16.16 -3.08
CA ILE A 41 0.43 -15.97 -3.75
C ILE A 41 1.59 -16.05 -2.74
N VAL A 42 1.50 -15.31 -1.63
CA VAL A 42 2.55 -15.28 -0.61
C VAL A 42 2.63 -16.63 0.11
N GLY A 43 1.48 -17.26 0.39
CA GLY A 43 1.43 -18.60 0.99
C GLY A 43 2.03 -19.69 0.11
N ASP A 44 1.72 -19.69 -1.19
CA ASP A 44 2.29 -20.62 -2.17
C ASP A 44 3.80 -20.43 -2.29
N GLN A 45 4.29 -19.18 -2.32
CA GLN A 45 5.73 -18.88 -2.35
C GLN A 45 6.44 -19.47 -1.12
N VAL A 46 5.92 -19.22 0.09
CA VAL A 46 6.48 -19.75 1.35
C VAL A 46 6.51 -21.29 1.33
N ARG A 47 5.41 -21.94 0.92
CA ARG A 47 5.35 -23.41 0.80
C ARG A 47 6.32 -23.97 -0.24
N SER A 48 6.45 -23.31 -1.40
CA SER A 48 7.34 -23.77 -2.47
C SER A 48 8.82 -23.79 -2.06
N GLN A 49 9.18 -22.99 -1.04
CA GLN A 49 10.51 -22.91 -0.46
C GLN A 49 10.74 -23.88 0.70
N GLY A 50 9.73 -24.70 1.05
CA GLY A 50 9.81 -25.71 2.10
C GLY A 50 9.45 -25.22 3.51
N PHE A 51 8.91 -24.01 3.66
CA PHE A 51 8.39 -23.54 4.94
C PHE A 51 6.95 -24.02 5.14
N PRO A 52 6.59 -24.53 6.33
CA PRO A 52 5.22 -24.98 6.60
C PRO A 52 4.27 -23.78 6.67
N CYS A 53 3.32 -23.71 5.75
CA CYS A 53 2.25 -22.72 5.81
C CYS A 53 0.94 -23.37 5.38
N ASP A 54 0.32 -24.05 6.34
CA ASP A 54 -0.98 -24.68 6.19
C ASP A 54 -2.08 -23.65 6.49
N ASN A 55 -3.20 -23.75 5.76
CA ASN A 55 -4.39 -22.91 5.93
C ASN A 55 -4.07 -21.40 6.10
N PRO A 56 -3.42 -20.75 5.11
CA PRO A 56 -3.09 -19.33 5.17
C PRO A 56 -4.38 -18.50 5.30
N SER A 57 -4.42 -17.62 6.31
CA SER A 57 -5.62 -16.89 6.72
C SER A 57 -5.55 -15.38 6.44
N SER A 58 -4.34 -14.81 6.35
CA SER A 58 -4.12 -13.41 6.01
C SER A 58 -2.69 -13.19 5.49
N ALA A 59 -2.52 -12.25 4.56
CA ALA A 59 -1.25 -11.72 4.11
C ALA A 59 -1.37 -10.20 4.07
N GLU A 60 -0.91 -9.54 5.14
CA GLU A 60 -0.99 -8.09 5.26
C GLU A 60 0.32 -7.46 4.81
N ARG A 61 0.26 -6.58 3.80
CA ARG A 61 1.45 -5.84 3.38
C ARG A 61 1.85 -4.82 4.45
N ILE A 62 3.11 -4.86 4.85
CA ILE A 62 3.71 -3.87 5.75
C ILE A 62 4.24 -2.72 4.89
N GLU A 63 3.40 -1.73 4.63
CA GLU A 63 3.74 -0.57 3.76
C GLU A 63 4.97 0.19 4.25
N ALA A 64 5.14 0.31 5.58
CA ALA A 64 6.28 1.01 6.18
C ALA A 64 7.64 0.33 5.93
N GLU A 65 7.64 -0.95 5.60
CA GLU A 65 8.84 -1.75 5.33
C GLU A 65 8.96 -2.13 3.85
N SER A 66 7.96 -1.80 3.03
CA SER A 66 7.94 -2.11 1.60
C SER A 66 8.58 -0.97 0.79
N ALA A 67 9.22 -1.32 -0.31
CA ALA A 67 9.90 -0.39 -1.20
C ALA A 67 9.74 -0.83 -2.67
N PRO A 68 10.13 0.00 -3.66
CA PRO A 68 9.97 -0.35 -5.07
C PRO A 68 10.69 -1.65 -5.50
N ASN A 69 11.73 -2.07 -4.77
CA ASN A 69 12.51 -3.27 -5.08
C ASN A 69 12.19 -4.47 -4.17
N HIS A 70 11.30 -4.33 -3.19
CA HIS A 70 10.88 -5.44 -2.34
C HIS A 70 9.57 -5.15 -1.62
N THR A 71 8.77 -6.18 -1.39
CA THR A 71 7.51 -6.06 -0.66
C THR A 71 7.54 -6.91 0.58
N VAL A 72 7.11 -6.37 1.72
CA VAL A 72 7.10 -7.08 2.99
C VAL A 72 5.65 -7.42 3.37
N TYR A 73 5.42 -8.68 3.71
CA TYR A 73 4.13 -9.18 4.19
C TYR A 73 4.24 -9.78 5.58
N LEU A 74 3.18 -9.62 6.37
CA LEU A 74 2.87 -10.42 7.54
C LEU A 74 1.88 -11.52 7.13
N LEU A 75 2.39 -12.72 6.90
CA LEU A 75 1.61 -13.89 6.49
C LEU A 75 1.21 -14.71 7.72
N LYS A 76 -0.09 -14.91 7.95
CA LYS A 76 -0.63 -15.77 9.02
C LYS A 76 -1.04 -17.11 8.45
N CYS A 77 -0.39 -18.17 8.90
CA CYS A 77 -0.75 -19.55 8.62
C CYS A 77 -1.24 -20.22 9.92
N GLU A 78 -1.69 -21.46 9.84
CA GLU A 78 -2.07 -22.22 11.02
C GLU A 78 -0.85 -22.46 11.93
N GLY A 79 -0.92 -21.93 13.16
CA GLY A 79 0.11 -22.13 14.18
C GLY A 79 1.40 -21.31 13.98
N VAL A 80 1.56 -20.57 12.88
CA VAL A 80 2.75 -19.76 12.62
C VAL A 80 2.41 -18.46 11.90
N THR A 81 3.12 -17.40 12.25
CA THR A 81 3.08 -16.14 11.50
C THR A 81 4.47 -15.87 10.96
N TYR A 82 4.55 -15.54 9.68
CA TYR A 82 5.78 -15.22 8.99
C TYR A 82 5.84 -13.74 8.64
N ARG A 83 7.02 -13.15 8.79
CA ARG A 83 7.43 -11.97 8.05
C ARG A 83 8.11 -12.44 6.76
N VAL A 84 7.53 -12.07 5.62
CA VAL A 84 7.97 -12.51 4.29
C VAL A 84 8.43 -11.29 3.50
N VAL A 85 9.67 -11.31 3.01
CA VAL A 85 10.19 -10.28 2.10
C VAL A 85 10.26 -10.88 0.70
N LEU A 86 9.42 -10.37 -0.20
CA LEU A 86 9.47 -10.70 -1.63
C LEU A 86 10.42 -9.75 -2.34
N ILE A 87 11.45 -10.29 -2.99
CA ILE A 87 12.36 -9.54 -3.86
C ILE A 87 12.22 -10.11 -5.27
N PRO A 88 12.04 -9.28 -6.30
CA PRO A 88 11.95 -9.74 -7.69
C PRO A 88 13.15 -10.63 -8.07
N ASP A 89 12.86 -11.69 -8.83
CA ASP A 89 13.84 -12.65 -9.35
C ASP A 89 14.66 -13.39 -8.28
N GLN A 90 14.17 -13.41 -7.04
CA GLN A 90 14.80 -14.07 -5.90
C GLN A 90 13.80 -14.90 -5.11
N ALA A 91 14.31 -15.86 -4.34
CA ALA A 91 13.53 -16.51 -3.31
C ALA A 91 13.12 -15.49 -2.24
N ALA A 92 11.91 -15.66 -1.70
CA ALA A 92 11.41 -14.89 -0.58
C ALA A 92 12.26 -15.13 0.67
N GLN A 93 12.58 -14.07 1.40
CA GLN A 93 13.18 -14.19 2.71
C GLN A 93 12.07 -14.40 3.74
N VAL A 94 12.07 -15.54 4.40
CA VAL A 94 11.02 -15.94 5.36
C VAL A 94 11.61 -15.97 6.76
N THR A 95 10.95 -15.28 7.69
CA THR A 95 11.32 -15.29 9.12
C THR A 95 10.05 -15.42 9.96
N GLU A 96 10.09 -16.18 11.05
CA GLU A 96 8.97 -16.22 11.99
C GLU A 96 8.80 -14.84 12.66
N ALA A 97 7.57 -14.35 12.73
CA ALA A 97 7.22 -13.14 13.43
C ALA A 97 7.18 -13.44 14.94
N LYS A 98 8.04 -12.78 15.71
CA LYS A 98 8.18 -12.95 17.16
C LYS A 98 7.22 -12.05 17.94
#